data_AF-A0A6D2GEZ7-F1
#
_entry.id   AF-A0A6D2GEZ7-F1
#
_cell.length_a   1.000
_cell.length_b   1.000
_cell.length_c   1.000
_cell.angle_alpha   90.00
_cell.angle_beta   90.00
_cell.angle_gamma   90.00
#
_symmetry.space_group_name_H-M   'P 1'
#
loop_
_entity.id
_entity.type
_entity.pdbx_description
1 polymer ?
#
loop_
_entity_poly.entity_id
_entity_poly.type
_entity_poly.pdbx_seq_one_letter_code
_entity_poly.pdbx_strand_id
1 'polypeptide(L)'
;MAGRNDYRWDAIIYRDGAGSVADNIRTHMNRTMQKHLITTPLRIACFLGNGIQETTWLGTMEEGYCYTETDPRTHQVIRYYNIWYYPWYGRGLLQLTNPENYFEYFSFRGRSYPESIKNTLRDEYNRLYSHRNLRYTDNHLSDTENHVPENIIRWRNNVSSDLHEAASSAGFYWVARDMAPYADNEHELERCSINTRGNGIKIYYRSLAFWQASAAVNLPGQIRNRRYQGLNGFDARCCVYGSAIAVLTEQKFLDSNNTPVNEKPESDQLRRG
;
A
#
# COMPACT_ATOMS: atom_id res chain seq x y z
N MET A 1 -29.74 11.61 -2.21
CA MET A 1 -29.61 10.20 -2.64
C MET A 1 -28.12 9.85 -2.55
N ALA A 2 -27.72 9.11 -1.51
CA ALA A 2 -26.34 8.69 -1.34
C ALA A 2 -26.00 7.65 -2.42
N GLY A 3 -24.91 7.87 -3.15
CA GLY A 3 -24.42 6.89 -4.13
C GLY A 3 -24.28 5.52 -3.47
N ARG A 4 -24.81 4.48 -4.12
CA ARG A 4 -24.53 3.10 -3.73
C ARG A 4 -23.02 2.91 -3.83
N ASN A 5 -22.32 2.96 -2.70
CA ASN A 5 -20.98 2.39 -2.61
C ASN A 5 -21.16 0.88 -2.87
N ASP A 6 -20.75 0.43 -4.05
CA ASP A 6 -20.80 -0.98 -4.45
C ASP A 6 -19.61 -1.70 -3.78
N TYR A 7 -19.80 -2.17 -2.55
CA TYR A 7 -18.76 -2.89 -1.82
C TYR A 7 -18.66 -4.33 -2.37
N ARG A 8 -17.55 -4.62 -3.06
CA ARG A 8 -17.16 -5.99 -3.40
C ARG A 8 -16.55 -6.64 -2.14
N TRP A 9 -16.93 -7.88 -1.86
CA TRP A 9 -16.52 -8.58 -0.64
C TRP A 9 -16.09 -9.99 -0.98
N ASP A 10 -14.92 -10.10 -1.61
CA ASP A 10 -14.44 -11.36 -2.15
C ASP A 10 -13.58 -12.11 -1.15
N ALA A 11 -13.70 -13.44 -1.16
CA ALA A 11 -12.83 -14.30 -0.38
C ALA A 11 -11.42 -14.23 -0.92
N ILE A 12 -10.44 -14.29 -0.03
CA ILE A 12 -9.04 -14.31 -0.41
C ILE A 12 -8.58 -15.74 -0.45
N ILE A 13 -8.04 -16.13 -1.60
CA ILE A 13 -7.26 -17.36 -1.71
C ILE A 13 -5.85 -17.01 -1.23
N TYR A 14 -5.67 -17.08 0.08
CA TYR A 14 -4.38 -16.80 0.70
C TYR A 14 -3.44 -17.98 0.46
N ARG A 15 -2.22 -17.71 -0.01
CA ARG A 15 -1.19 -18.71 -0.27
C ARG A 15 -0.02 -18.43 0.65
N ASP A 16 0.12 -19.24 1.70
CA ASP A 16 1.17 -19.16 2.70
C ASP A 16 2.07 -20.40 2.76
N GLY A 17 1.85 -21.35 1.86
CA GLY A 17 2.72 -22.52 1.70
C GLY A 17 4.18 -22.13 1.38
N ALA A 18 5.08 -23.10 1.56
CA ALA A 18 6.51 -22.93 1.29
C ALA A 18 6.75 -22.36 -0.12
N GLY A 19 7.62 -21.34 -0.21
CA GLY A 19 7.95 -20.65 -1.45
C GLY A 19 6.92 -19.61 -1.92
N SER A 20 5.82 -19.42 -1.19
CA SER A 20 4.91 -18.29 -1.41
C SER A 20 5.57 -16.95 -1.09
N VAL A 21 4.97 -15.85 -1.57
CA VAL A 21 5.43 -14.50 -1.22
C VAL A 21 5.35 -14.29 0.29
N ALA A 22 4.28 -14.75 0.95
CA ALA A 22 4.13 -14.65 2.40
C ALA A 22 5.22 -15.41 3.17
N ASP A 23 5.52 -16.65 2.75
CA ASP A 23 6.59 -17.48 3.32
C ASP A 23 7.97 -16.83 3.16
N ASN A 24 8.27 -16.30 1.98
CA ASN A 24 9.58 -15.72 1.67
C ASN A 24 9.78 -14.33 2.29
N ILE A 25 8.74 -13.50 2.38
CA ILE A 25 8.87 -12.11 2.83
C ILE A 25 8.91 -11.96 4.37
N ARG A 26 8.35 -12.91 5.13
CA ARG A 26 8.18 -12.79 6.59
C ARG A 26 9.46 -12.37 7.33
N THR A 27 10.61 -12.94 6.95
CA THR A 27 11.89 -12.65 7.61
C THR A 27 12.35 -11.22 7.31
N HIS A 28 12.12 -10.74 6.09
CA HIS A 28 12.43 -9.38 5.68
C HIS A 28 11.50 -8.37 6.35
N MET A 29 10.20 -8.68 6.44
CA MET A 29 9.24 -7.88 7.21
C MET A 29 9.64 -7.76 8.68
N ASN A 30 9.97 -8.88 9.33
CA ASN A 30 10.42 -8.87 10.72
C ASN A 30 11.66 -7.99 10.90
N ARG A 31 12.67 -8.13 10.03
CA ARG A 31 13.88 -7.30 10.09
C ARG A 31 13.57 -5.81 9.90
N THR A 32 12.73 -5.46 8.93
CA THR A 32 12.27 -4.07 8.72
C THR A 32 11.56 -3.53 9.95
N MET A 33 10.62 -4.28 10.50
CA MET A 33 9.86 -3.87 11.68
C MET A 33 10.78 -3.60 12.87
N GLN A 34 11.74 -4.49 13.14
CA GLN A 34 12.74 -4.27 14.18
C GLN A 34 13.63 -3.06 13.91
N LYS A 35 14.14 -2.92 12.67
CA LYS A 35 15.04 -1.83 12.27
C LYS A 35 14.38 -0.45 12.44
N HIS A 36 13.08 -0.34 12.21
CA HIS A 36 12.33 0.92 12.24
C HIS A 36 11.43 1.07 13.47
N LEU A 37 11.68 0.26 14.52
CA LEU A 37 10.94 0.31 15.79
C LEU A 37 9.42 0.14 15.64
N ILE A 38 8.99 -0.64 14.64
CA ILE A 38 7.61 -1.08 14.45
C ILE A 38 7.41 -2.34 15.31
N THR A 39 7.58 -2.20 16.62
CA THR A 39 7.71 -3.34 17.54
C THR A 39 6.59 -3.45 18.57
N THR A 40 5.77 -2.40 18.73
CA THR A 40 4.57 -2.50 19.56
C THR A 40 3.45 -3.20 18.78
N PRO A 41 2.56 -3.94 19.46
CA PRO A 41 1.45 -4.62 18.81
C PRO A 41 0.62 -3.73 17.88
N LEU A 42 0.32 -2.50 18.30
CA LEU A 42 -0.49 -1.54 17.55
C LEU A 42 0.25 -0.97 16.33
N ARG A 43 1.56 -0.70 16.45
CA ARG A 43 2.40 -0.32 15.29
C ARG A 43 2.45 -1.44 14.27
N ILE A 44 2.63 -2.69 14.71
CA ILE A 44 2.63 -3.86 13.84
C ILE A 44 1.27 -3.99 13.15
N ALA A 45 0.15 -3.88 13.88
CA ALA A 45 -1.19 -3.93 13.30
C ALA A 45 -1.42 -2.84 12.23
N CYS A 46 -0.98 -1.61 12.49
CA CYS A 46 -1.02 -0.51 11.52
C CYS A 46 -0.19 -0.80 10.25
N PHE A 47 1.04 -1.29 10.44
CA PHE A 47 1.96 -1.59 9.35
C PHE A 47 1.44 -2.73 8.47
N LEU A 48 1.01 -3.84 9.09
CA LEU A 48 0.45 -5.00 8.40
C LEU A 48 -0.87 -4.67 7.70
N GLY A 49 -1.76 -3.93 8.38
CA GLY A 49 -3.05 -3.52 7.85
C GLY A 49 -2.94 -2.77 6.52
N ASN A 50 -1.94 -1.90 6.40
CA ASN A 50 -1.62 -1.23 5.15
C ASN A 50 -0.89 -2.17 4.18
N GLY A 51 0.25 -2.73 4.58
CA GLY A 51 1.12 -3.45 3.64
C GLY A 51 0.51 -4.69 2.99
N ILE A 52 -0.31 -5.43 3.73
CA ILE A 52 -0.98 -6.63 3.20
C ILE A 52 -2.08 -6.22 2.20
N GLN A 53 -2.85 -5.16 2.45
CA GLN A 53 -3.88 -4.73 1.50
C GLN A 53 -3.27 -4.20 0.20
N GLU A 54 -2.23 -3.38 0.30
CA GLU A 54 -1.53 -2.78 -0.84
C GLU A 54 -0.95 -3.81 -1.82
N THR A 55 -0.54 -4.97 -1.28
CA THR A 55 0.06 -6.06 -2.05
C THR A 55 -0.95 -7.10 -2.53
N THR A 56 -2.24 -6.77 -2.47
CA THR A 56 -3.32 -7.73 -2.74
C THR A 56 -3.13 -9.01 -1.91
N TRP A 57 -3.00 -8.83 -0.59
CA TRP A 57 -2.77 -9.89 0.40
C TRP A 57 -1.50 -10.69 0.17
N LEU A 58 -0.39 -9.97 -0.02
CA LEU A 58 0.91 -10.55 -0.35
C LEU A 58 0.85 -11.42 -1.61
N GLY A 59 -0.06 -11.11 -2.55
CA GLY A 59 -0.17 -11.80 -3.84
C GLY A 59 0.75 -11.20 -4.90
N THR A 60 1.06 -9.90 -4.80
CA THR A 60 1.96 -9.18 -5.72
C THR A 60 2.72 -8.08 -4.99
N MET A 61 3.94 -7.80 -5.44
CA MET A 61 4.75 -6.64 -5.00
C MET A 61 4.75 -5.51 -6.03
N GLU A 62 3.97 -5.65 -7.10
CA GLU A 62 3.83 -4.64 -8.16
C GLU A 62 2.38 -4.25 -8.32
N GLU A 63 2.16 -2.95 -8.49
CA GLU A 63 0.91 -2.41 -8.99
C GLU A 63 0.61 -3.06 -10.34
N GLY A 64 -0.61 -3.58 -10.50
CA GLY A 64 -1.05 -4.13 -11.79
C GLY A 64 -1.15 -3.03 -12.84
N TYR A 65 -0.68 -3.30 -14.06
CA TYR A 65 -0.97 -2.48 -15.23
C TYR A 65 -2.10 -3.12 -16.06
N CYS A 66 -2.93 -2.30 -16.70
CA CYS A 66 -4.08 -2.80 -17.46
C CYS A 66 -3.78 -3.16 -18.91
N TYR A 67 -2.76 -2.59 -19.55
CA TYR A 67 -2.50 -2.83 -20.97
C TYR A 67 -1.03 -3.06 -21.31
N THR A 68 -0.82 -4.01 -22.21
CA THR A 68 0.47 -4.35 -22.81
C THR A 68 0.37 -4.07 -24.31
N GLU A 69 1.15 -3.11 -24.78
CA GLU A 69 1.41 -2.98 -26.21
C GLU A 69 2.44 -4.04 -26.59
N THR A 70 2.10 -4.86 -27.55
CA THR A 70 3.00 -5.86 -28.12
C THR A 70 3.24 -5.54 -29.58
N ASP A 71 4.44 -5.87 -30.06
CA ASP A 71 4.77 -5.80 -31.46
C ASP A 71 3.83 -6.76 -32.22
N PRO A 72 3.05 -6.28 -33.20
CA PRO A 72 2.06 -7.11 -33.88
C PRO A 72 2.66 -8.29 -34.65
N ARG A 73 3.97 -8.28 -34.94
CA ARG A 73 4.67 -9.30 -35.72
C ARG A 73 5.46 -10.26 -34.85
N THR A 74 6.09 -9.78 -33.79
CA THR A 74 6.96 -10.59 -32.93
C THR A 74 6.30 -11.00 -31.62
N HIS A 75 5.16 -10.39 -31.29
CA HIS A 75 4.47 -10.50 -29.99
C HIS A 75 5.34 -10.11 -28.79
N GLN A 76 6.51 -9.50 -29.02
CA GLN A 76 7.32 -8.96 -27.94
C GLN A 76 6.62 -7.77 -27.30
N VAL A 77 6.73 -7.64 -25.98
CA VAL A 77 6.20 -6.49 -25.26
C VAL A 77 6.97 -5.23 -25.68
N ILE A 78 6.28 -4.27 -26.30
CA ILE A 78 6.81 -2.94 -26.64
C ILE A 78 6.76 -2.05 -25.40
N ARG A 79 5.60 -1.96 -24.75
CA ARG A 79 5.41 -1.17 -23.52
C ARG A 79 4.17 -1.56 -22.77
N TYR A 80 4.13 -1.26 -21.48
CA TYR A 80 2.91 -1.27 -20.68
C TYR A 80 2.31 0.13 -20.66
N TYR A 81 0.99 0.28 -20.84
CA TYR A 81 0.33 1.59 -20.90
C TYR A 81 -0.95 1.67 -20.05
N ASN A 82 -1.31 2.90 -19.67
CA ASN A 82 -2.41 3.34 -18.78
C ASN A 82 -2.08 3.59 -17.30
N ILE A 83 -0.81 3.45 -16.89
CA ILE A 83 -0.30 4.13 -15.71
C ILE A 83 0.52 5.32 -16.19
N TRP A 84 -0.02 6.53 -16.08
CA TRP A 84 0.63 7.74 -16.61
C TRP A 84 1.98 8.05 -15.95
N TYR A 85 2.29 7.44 -14.82
CA TYR A 85 3.59 7.55 -14.16
C TYR A 85 4.51 6.36 -14.43
N TYR A 86 4.20 5.47 -15.39
CA TYR A 86 5.12 4.42 -15.83
C TYR A 86 6.46 5.03 -16.28
N PRO A 87 7.63 4.42 -15.95
CA PRO A 87 7.84 3.16 -15.22
C PRO A 87 7.89 3.28 -13.68
N TRP A 88 7.55 4.43 -13.12
CA TRP A 88 7.62 4.77 -11.69
C TRP A 88 6.36 4.40 -10.90
N TYR A 89 5.77 3.26 -11.24
CA TYR A 89 4.54 2.75 -10.62
C TYR A 89 4.77 2.08 -9.26
N GLY A 90 3.67 1.75 -8.55
CA GLY A 90 3.70 1.20 -7.20
C GLY A 90 4.48 -0.11 -7.11
N ARG A 91 5.46 -0.15 -6.20
CA ARG A 91 6.21 -1.38 -5.88
C ARG A 91 6.42 -1.57 -4.38
N GLY A 92 6.56 -2.83 -3.96
CA GLY A 92 6.82 -3.24 -2.59
C GLY A 92 5.59 -3.16 -1.68
N LEU A 93 5.82 -3.37 -0.38
CA LEU A 93 4.76 -3.57 0.60
C LEU A 93 3.81 -2.37 0.75
N LEU A 94 4.31 -1.15 0.66
CA LEU A 94 3.49 0.08 0.76
C LEU A 94 3.44 0.85 -0.57
N GLN A 95 3.66 0.16 -1.69
CA GLN A 95 3.50 0.70 -3.06
C GLN A 95 4.25 2.03 -3.27
N LEU A 96 5.58 1.98 -3.17
CA LEU A 96 6.47 3.10 -3.50
C LEU A 96 6.17 3.56 -4.94
N THR A 97 5.71 4.80 -5.10
CA THR A 97 5.11 5.31 -6.35
C THR A 97 5.63 6.71 -6.63
N ASN A 98 5.79 7.06 -7.90
CA ASN A 98 6.32 8.32 -8.44
C ASN A 98 7.84 8.50 -8.30
N PRO A 99 8.50 9.21 -9.24
CA PRO A 99 9.96 9.34 -9.25
C PRO A 99 10.52 9.92 -7.94
N GLU A 100 9.90 10.96 -7.40
CA GLU A 100 10.37 11.66 -6.20
C GLU A 100 10.51 10.71 -5.02
N ASN A 101 9.48 9.91 -4.73
CA ASN A 101 9.50 8.93 -3.64
C ASN A 101 10.58 7.85 -3.87
N TYR A 102 10.80 7.39 -5.11
CA TYR A 102 11.88 6.45 -5.40
C TYR A 102 13.25 7.05 -5.11
N PHE A 103 13.49 8.30 -5.51
CA PHE A 103 14.77 8.98 -5.25
C PHE A 103 14.98 9.28 -3.76
N GLU A 104 13.93 9.66 -3.03
CA GLU A 104 13.98 9.77 -1.57
C GLU A 104 14.33 8.43 -0.92
N TYR A 105 13.74 7.32 -1.38
CA TYR A 105 14.09 6.00 -0.91
C TYR A 105 15.56 5.64 -1.25
N PHE A 106 16.05 5.99 -2.44
CA PHE A 106 17.45 5.75 -2.79
C PHE A 106 18.40 6.54 -1.89
N SER A 107 18.09 7.80 -1.59
CA SER A 107 18.81 8.61 -0.60
C SER A 107 18.79 7.97 0.78
N PHE A 108 17.62 7.47 1.22
CA PHE A 108 17.48 6.74 2.49
C PHE A 108 18.33 5.46 2.54
N ARG A 109 18.53 4.80 1.40
CA ARG A 109 19.45 3.66 1.25
C ARG A 109 20.92 4.06 1.13
N GLY A 110 21.25 5.35 1.16
CA GLY A 110 22.61 5.86 1.00
C GLY A 110 23.15 5.73 -0.42
N ARG A 111 22.28 5.65 -1.43
CA ARG A 111 22.66 5.52 -2.84
C ARG A 111 22.91 6.88 -3.46
N SER A 112 23.99 7.00 -4.22
CA SER A 112 24.30 8.21 -4.99
C SER A 112 23.73 8.13 -6.40
N TYR A 113 23.15 9.22 -6.89
CA TYR A 113 22.62 9.37 -8.24
C TYR A 113 22.79 10.84 -8.70
N PRO A 114 22.74 11.12 -10.02
CA PRO A 114 22.78 12.50 -10.50
C PRO A 114 21.51 13.27 -10.10
N GLU A 115 21.66 14.40 -9.39
CA GLU A 115 20.52 15.24 -8.98
C GLU A 115 19.77 15.81 -10.19
N SER A 116 20.45 15.98 -11.33
CA SER A 116 19.83 16.37 -12.60
C SER A 116 18.72 15.40 -13.02
N ILE A 117 18.97 14.09 -12.98
CA ILE A 117 17.98 13.07 -13.35
C ILE A 117 16.79 13.07 -12.39
N LYS A 118 17.05 13.18 -11.09
CA LYS A 118 15.98 13.30 -10.08
C LYS A 118 15.10 14.51 -10.36
N ASN A 119 15.70 15.69 -10.58
CA ASN A 119 14.97 16.92 -10.84
C ASN A 119 14.16 16.84 -12.14
N THR A 120 14.75 16.38 -13.24
CA THR A 120 14.04 16.21 -14.52
C THR A 120 12.80 15.33 -14.38
N LEU A 121 12.93 14.16 -13.75
CA LEU A 121 11.81 13.23 -13.60
C LEU A 121 10.75 13.72 -12.61
N ARG A 122 11.15 14.41 -11.53
CA ARG A 122 10.22 15.06 -10.60
C ARG A 122 9.42 16.15 -11.31
N ASP A 123 10.09 17.01 -12.06
CA ASP A 123 9.47 18.16 -12.71
C ASP A 123 8.51 17.69 -13.81
N GLU A 124 8.88 16.66 -14.58
CA GLU A 124 7.99 16.00 -15.55
C GLU A 124 6.77 15.36 -14.86
N TYR A 125 6.98 14.62 -13.76
CA TYR A 125 5.86 14.05 -13.00
C TYR A 125 4.90 15.15 -12.51
N ASN A 126 5.43 16.27 -12.00
CA ASN A 126 4.63 17.40 -11.52
C ASN A 126 3.86 18.09 -12.67
N ARG A 127 4.47 18.20 -13.87
CA ARG A 127 3.82 18.70 -15.08
C ARG A 127 2.61 17.84 -15.45
N LEU A 128 2.79 16.52 -15.52
CA LEU A 128 1.73 15.55 -15.82
C LEU A 128 0.67 15.46 -14.71
N TYR A 129 1.08 15.60 -13.44
CA TYR A 129 0.16 15.64 -12.31
C TYR A 129 -0.82 16.81 -12.43
N SER A 130 -0.28 17.98 -12.77
CA SER A 130 -1.03 19.24 -12.90
C SER A 130 -1.86 19.31 -14.19
N HIS A 131 -1.44 18.63 -15.25
CA HIS A 131 -2.10 18.66 -16.57
C HIS A 131 -2.59 17.26 -16.98
N ARG A 132 -3.79 16.89 -16.51
CA ARG A 132 -4.36 15.56 -16.74
C ARG A 132 -4.47 15.16 -18.22
N ASN A 133 -4.67 16.12 -19.11
CA ASN A 133 -4.76 15.90 -20.55
C ASN A 133 -3.45 15.45 -21.18
N LEU A 134 -2.29 15.78 -20.59
CA LEU A 134 -0.96 15.46 -21.14
C LEU A 134 -0.48 14.05 -20.78
N ARG A 135 -1.01 13.49 -19.68
CA ARG A 135 -0.67 12.17 -19.11
C ARG A 135 -0.55 11.03 -20.12
N TYR A 136 -1.35 11.07 -21.17
CA TYR A 136 -1.45 10.00 -22.17
C TYR A 136 -1.06 10.42 -23.58
N THR A 137 -0.75 11.71 -23.79
CA THR A 137 -0.44 12.25 -25.13
C THR A 137 1.00 12.74 -25.24
N ASP A 138 1.58 13.20 -24.13
CA ASP A 138 2.84 13.93 -24.09
C ASP A 138 3.55 13.61 -22.77
N ASN A 139 4.03 12.38 -22.64
CA ASN A 139 4.56 11.83 -21.41
C ASN A 139 6.03 11.47 -21.58
N HIS A 140 6.88 12.14 -20.80
CA HIS A 140 8.33 12.03 -20.91
C HIS A 140 8.97 11.40 -19.67
N LEU A 141 8.28 10.48 -18.99
CA LEU A 141 8.85 9.78 -17.81
C LEU A 141 9.69 8.53 -18.15
N SER A 142 9.80 8.19 -19.44
CA SER A 142 10.44 6.95 -19.87
C SER A 142 11.96 6.91 -19.59
N ASP A 143 12.48 5.70 -19.37
CA ASP A 143 13.91 5.49 -19.12
C ASP A 143 14.77 5.92 -20.32
N THR A 144 14.33 5.58 -21.53
CA THR A 144 15.05 5.84 -22.78
C THR A 144 15.21 7.33 -23.05
N GLU A 145 14.13 8.09 -22.91
CA GLU A 145 14.13 9.52 -23.21
C GLU A 145 14.99 10.33 -22.23
N ASN A 146 14.96 9.95 -20.96
CA ASN A 146 15.72 10.64 -19.92
C ASN A 146 17.14 10.08 -19.76
N HIS A 147 17.53 9.09 -20.57
CA HIS A 147 18.80 8.36 -20.43
C HIS A 147 19.05 7.90 -18.99
N VAL A 148 18.03 7.33 -18.34
CA VAL A 148 18.10 6.94 -16.93
C VAL A 148 19.23 5.92 -16.75
N PRO A 149 20.20 6.19 -15.85
CA PRO A 149 21.28 5.25 -15.56
C PRO A 149 20.80 3.84 -15.19
N GLU A 150 21.47 2.81 -15.70
CA GLU A 150 21.07 1.41 -15.51
C GLU A 150 20.99 0.99 -14.04
N ASN A 151 21.85 1.54 -13.18
CA ASN A 151 21.79 1.30 -11.74
C ASN A 151 20.48 1.82 -11.13
N ILE A 152 19.97 2.97 -11.58
CA ILE A 152 18.70 3.55 -11.10
C ILE A 152 17.52 2.69 -11.55
N ILE A 153 17.52 2.26 -12.81
CA ILE A 153 16.51 1.33 -13.35
C ILE A 153 16.49 0.03 -12.51
N ARG A 154 17.66 -0.56 -12.27
CA ARG A 154 17.81 -1.76 -11.45
C ARG A 154 17.31 -1.53 -10.03
N TRP A 155 17.69 -0.42 -9.39
CA TRP A 155 17.25 -0.09 -8.04
C TRP A 155 15.74 0.09 -7.92
N ARG A 156 15.10 0.71 -8.89
CA ARG A 156 13.64 0.84 -8.97
C ARG A 156 12.98 -0.54 -9.06
N ASN A 157 13.45 -1.38 -9.99
CA ASN A 157 12.88 -2.70 -10.22
C ASN A 157 13.10 -3.65 -9.03
N ASN A 158 14.22 -3.51 -8.30
CA ASN A 158 14.47 -4.31 -7.10
C ASN A 158 13.42 -4.10 -6.01
N VAL A 159 12.71 -2.96 -5.96
CA VAL A 159 11.68 -2.72 -4.94
C VAL A 159 10.53 -3.73 -5.02
N SER A 160 10.32 -4.38 -6.16
CA SER A 160 9.35 -5.48 -6.30
C SER A 160 9.98 -6.86 -6.45
N SER A 161 11.16 -6.96 -7.08
CA SER A 161 11.81 -8.26 -7.36
C SER A 161 12.71 -8.77 -6.24
N ASP A 162 13.13 -7.91 -5.31
CA ASP A 162 13.92 -8.26 -4.13
C ASP A 162 13.07 -8.02 -2.86
N LEU A 163 12.81 -9.09 -2.09
CA LEU A 163 11.96 -9.02 -0.90
C LEU A 163 12.57 -8.21 0.25
N HIS A 164 13.91 -8.08 0.31
CA HIS A 164 14.54 -7.16 1.24
C HIS A 164 14.26 -5.71 0.86
N GLU A 165 14.35 -5.37 -0.42
CA GLU A 165 14.06 -4.02 -0.91
C GLU A 165 12.56 -3.70 -0.82
N ALA A 166 11.68 -4.67 -1.11
CA ALA A 166 10.23 -4.54 -0.93
C ALA A 166 9.82 -4.27 0.52
N ALA A 167 10.46 -4.94 1.49
CA ALA A 167 10.23 -4.68 2.90
C ALA A 167 10.92 -3.39 3.37
N SER A 168 12.12 -3.09 2.88
CA SER A 168 12.87 -1.90 3.29
C SER A 168 12.23 -0.61 2.79
N SER A 169 11.58 -0.61 1.62
CA SER A 169 10.85 0.55 1.10
C SER A 169 9.62 0.90 1.95
N ALA A 170 8.93 -0.11 2.48
CA ALA A 170 7.84 0.11 3.43
C ALA A 170 8.34 0.65 4.78
N GLY A 171 9.49 0.16 5.27
CA GLY A 171 10.15 0.74 6.44
C GLY A 171 10.54 2.20 6.23
N PHE A 172 11.00 2.55 5.03
CA PHE A 172 11.24 3.94 4.64
C PHE A 172 9.96 4.78 4.73
N TYR A 173 8.86 4.36 4.12
CA TYR A 173 7.59 5.10 4.21
C TYR A 173 7.08 5.25 5.64
N TRP A 174 7.22 4.22 6.48
CA TRP A 174 6.87 4.31 7.89
C TRP A 174 7.57 5.49 8.59
N VAL A 175 8.87 5.65 8.34
CA VAL A 175 9.68 6.73 8.91
C VAL A 175 9.40 8.07 8.21
N ALA A 176 9.41 8.09 6.88
CA ALA A 176 9.29 9.32 6.08
C ALA A 176 7.91 9.99 6.16
N ARG A 177 6.87 9.23 6.55
CA ARG A 177 5.49 9.72 6.70
C ARG A 177 5.07 9.85 8.16
N ASP A 178 6.00 9.72 9.10
CA ASP A 178 5.77 9.86 10.53
C ASP A 178 4.56 9.05 11.01
N MET A 179 4.50 7.77 10.63
CA MET A 179 3.36 6.91 10.94
C MET A 179 3.29 6.54 12.43
N ALA A 180 4.43 6.48 13.12
CA ALA A 180 4.52 5.99 14.49
C ALA A 180 3.66 6.78 15.48
N PRO A 181 3.71 8.13 15.53
CA PRO A 181 2.86 8.89 16.45
C PRO A 181 1.36 8.63 16.27
N TYR A 182 0.91 8.37 15.04
CA TYR A 182 -0.49 8.01 14.79
C TYR A 182 -0.83 6.61 15.28
N ALA A 183 0.07 5.65 15.09
CA ALA A 183 -0.09 4.27 15.54
C ALA A 183 0.09 4.08 17.05
N ASP A 184 0.64 5.07 17.75
CA ASP A 184 0.78 5.08 19.21
C ASP A 184 -0.40 5.74 19.93
N ASN A 185 -1.29 6.42 19.20
CA ASN A 185 -2.53 6.95 19.76
C ASN A 185 -3.45 5.83 20.24
N GLU A 186 -4.47 6.17 21.01
CA GLU A 186 -5.46 5.18 21.43
C GLU A 186 -6.26 4.62 20.24
N HIS A 187 -6.39 3.29 20.21
CA HIS A 187 -7.12 2.58 19.17
C HIS A 187 -8.56 2.29 19.60
N GLU A 188 -9.39 3.31 19.72
CA GLU A 188 -10.84 3.13 19.95
C GLU A 188 -11.47 2.40 18.75
N LEU A 189 -11.88 1.14 18.94
CA LEU A 189 -12.45 0.32 17.86
C LEU A 189 -13.92 0.67 17.64
N GLU A 190 -14.23 1.12 16.43
CA GLU A 190 -15.59 1.31 15.92
C GLU A 190 -16.04 0.08 15.14
N ARG A 191 -17.13 -0.56 15.57
CA ARG A 191 -17.79 -1.64 14.82
C ARG A 191 -18.54 -1.05 13.62
N CYS A 192 -18.20 -1.52 12.43
CA CYS A 192 -18.80 -1.05 11.19
C CYS A 192 -19.53 -2.18 10.49
N SER A 193 -20.76 -1.92 10.06
CA SER A 193 -21.54 -2.84 9.21
C SER A 193 -21.67 -2.31 7.80
N ILE A 194 -21.34 -3.12 6.80
CA ILE A 194 -21.58 -2.79 5.39
C ILE A 194 -22.46 -3.86 4.75
N ASN A 195 -23.35 -3.41 3.86
CA ASN A 195 -24.16 -4.32 3.07
C ASN A 195 -23.41 -4.63 1.76
N THR A 196 -23.15 -5.91 1.53
CA THR A 196 -22.35 -6.39 0.40
C THR A 196 -23.24 -7.08 -0.61
N ARG A 197 -22.94 -6.90 -1.90
CA ARG A 197 -23.77 -7.44 -2.99
C ARG A 197 -23.72 -8.97 -2.97
N GLY A 198 -24.85 -9.61 -2.64
CA GLY A 198 -24.99 -11.07 -2.65
C GLY A 198 -24.31 -11.80 -1.48
N ASN A 199 -23.53 -11.11 -0.65
CA ASN A 199 -22.76 -11.71 0.45
C ASN A 199 -23.28 -11.29 1.85
N GLY A 200 -24.39 -10.54 1.91
CA GLY A 200 -25.06 -10.14 3.14
C GLY A 200 -24.39 -8.97 3.87
N ILE A 201 -24.77 -8.77 5.13
CA ILE A 201 -24.12 -7.79 6.01
C ILE A 201 -22.76 -8.32 6.44
N LYS A 202 -21.74 -7.46 6.36
CA LYS A 202 -20.37 -7.74 6.79
C LYS A 202 -19.93 -6.75 7.84
N ILE A 203 -19.13 -7.24 8.78
CA ILE A 203 -18.64 -6.48 9.93
C ILE A 203 -17.13 -6.33 9.82
N TYR A 204 -16.64 -5.12 10.02
CA TYR A 204 -15.22 -4.83 10.22
C TYR A 204 -15.07 -3.81 11.35
N TYR A 205 -13.82 -3.61 11.80
CA TYR A 205 -13.50 -2.68 12.88
C TYR A 205 -12.45 -1.69 12.43
N ARG A 206 -12.65 -0.42 12.75
CA ARG A 206 -11.71 0.67 12.42
C ARG A 206 -11.39 1.47 13.67
N SER A 207 -10.35 2.28 13.62
CA SER A 207 -10.07 3.30 14.63
C SER A 207 -9.54 4.57 13.98
N LEU A 208 -9.64 5.70 14.68
CA LEU A 208 -9.07 6.96 14.21
C LEU A 208 -7.53 6.89 14.11
N ALA A 209 -6.86 6.23 15.06
CA ALA A 209 -5.42 6.00 15.04
C ALA A 209 -4.99 5.24 13.77
N PHE A 210 -5.69 4.14 13.43
CA PHE A 210 -5.39 3.38 12.23
C PHE A 210 -5.68 4.16 10.93
N TRP A 211 -6.76 4.95 10.91
CA TRP A 211 -7.03 5.86 9.81
C TRP A 211 -5.90 6.86 9.59
N GLN A 212 -5.48 7.53 10.65
CA GLN A 212 -4.41 8.54 10.58
C GLN A 212 -3.11 7.93 10.08
N ALA A 213 -2.71 6.76 10.61
CA ALA A 213 -1.54 6.04 10.14
C ALA A 213 -1.66 5.67 8.64
N SER A 214 -2.81 5.16 8.20
CA SER A 214 -3.04 4.78 6.81
C SER A 214 -3.07 5.98 5.85
N ALA A 215 -3.72 7.07 6.28
CA ALA A 215 -3.81 8.32 5.54
C ALA A 215 -2.46 9.05 5.44
N ALA A 216 -1.59 8.92 6.45
CA ALA A 216 -0.26 9.53 6.41
C ALA A 216 0.58 9.05 5.21
N VAL A 217 0.38 7.81 4.78
CA VAL A 217 1.07 7.25 3.61
C VAL A 217 0.31 7.55 2.32
N ASN A 218 -0.99 7.29 2.31
CA ASN A 218 -1.75 7.18 1.05
C ASN A 218 -2.63 8.39 0.73
N LEU A 219 -2.94 9.21 1.72
CA LEU A 219 -3.81 10.37 1.54
C LEU A 219 -3.52 11.48 2.58
N PRO A 220 -2.32 12.08 2.58
CA PRO A 220 -1.89 12.96 3.68
C PRO A 220 -2.83 14.14 3.94
N GLY A 221 -3.45 14.68 2.88
CA GLY A 221 -4.44 15.75 2.98
C GLY A 221 -5.74 15.37 3.72
N GLN A 222 -5.94 14.09 4.05
CA GLN A 222 -7.13 13.58 4.73
C GLN A 222 -6.83 12.95 6.11
N ILE A 223 -5.61 13.10 6.65
CA ILE A 223 -5.23 12.55 7.98
C ILE A 223 -6.24 12.94 9.06
N ARG A 224 -6.72 14.18 9.04
CA ARG A 224 -7.69 14.70 10.04
C ARG A 224 -9.16 14.37 9.74
N ASN A 225 -9.44 13.62 8.67
CA ASN A 225 -10.80 13.29 8.25
C ASN A 225 -11.42 12.20 9.14
N ARG A 226 -12.22 12.62 10.12
CA ARG A 226 -12.96 11.72 11.03
C ARG A 226 -14.12 10.96 10.38
N ARG A 227 -14.41 11.21 9.09
CA ARG A 227 -15.44 10.46 8.35
C ARG A 227 -14.88 9.23 7.64
N TYR A 228 -13.56 9.02 7.67
CA TYR A 228 -12.89 7.86 7.07
C TYR A 228 -13.15 7.74 5.55
N GLN A 229 -13.17 8.88 4.85
CA GLN A 229 -13.51 8.95 3.42
C GLN A 229 -12.30 9.31 2.55
N GLY A 230 -12.25 8.71 1.37
CA GLY A 230 -11.31 9.06 0.30
C GLY A 230 -10.11 8.11 0.17
N LEU A 231 -9.81 7.29 1.18
CA LEU A 231 -8.79 6.25 1.09
C LEU A 231 -9.38 4.98 0.48
N ASN A 232 -8.90 4.60 -0.70
CA ASN A 232 -9.36 3.40 -1.37
C ASN A 232 -9.00 2.14 -0.57
N GLY A 233 -9.95 1.19 -0.47
CA GLY A 233 -9.79 -0.07 0.25
C GLY A 233 -9.57 0.06 1.75
N PHE A 234 -9.95 1.18 2.39
CA PHE A 234 -9.75 1.37 3.84
C PHE A 234 -10.47 0.31 4.68
N ASP A 235 -11.68 -0.09 4.29
CA ASP A 235 -12.41 -1.22 4.88
C ASP A 235 -11.63 -2.54 4.76
N ALA A 236 -11.00 -2.79 3.61
CA ALA A 236 -10.18 -3.99 3.42
C ALA A 236 -8.88 -3.96 4.26
N ARG A 237 -8.25 -2.78 4.40
CA ARG A 237 -7.15 -2.56 5.36
C ARG A 237 -7.60 -2.85 6.79
N CYS A 238 -8.81 -2.42 7.16
CA CYS A 238 -9.41 -2.65 8.46
C CYS A 238 -9.63 -4.15 8.76
N CYS A 239 -9.92 -4.99 7.77
CA CYS A 239 -10.03 -6.44 7.96
C CYS A 239 -8.70 -7.06 8.40
N VAL A 240 -7.59 -6.65 7.77
CA VAL A 240 -6.25 -7.11 8.15
C VAL A 240 -5.88 -6.55 9.53
N TYR A 241 -6.10 -5.26 9.75
CA TYR A 241 -5.84 -4.59 11.02
C TYR A 241 -6.60 -5.22 12.20
N GLY A 242 -7.90 -5.52 12.03
CA GLY A 242 -8.68 -6.20 13.05
C GLY A 242 -8.17 -7.62 13.34
N SER A 243 -7.77 -8.36 12.30
CA SER A 243 -7.13 -9.67 12.48
C SER A 243 -5.80 -9.57 13.23
N ALA A 244 -4.99 -8.55 12.92
CA ALA A 244 -3.73 -8.30 13.60
C ALA A 244 -3.93 -7.92 15.07
N ILE A 245 -4.94 -7.10 15.39
CA ILE A 245 -5.28 -6.75 16.77
C ILE A 245 -5.64 -7.99 17.59
N ALA A 246 -6.46 -8.88 17.04
CA ALA A 246 -6.90 -10.09 17.72
C ALA A 246 -5.74 -11.06 18.03
N VAL A 247 -4.66 -11.01 17.25
CA VAL A 247 -3.49 -11.87 17.43
C VAL A 247 -2.44 -11.22 18.33
N LEU A 248 -2.28 -9.90 18.24
CA LEU A 248 -1.14 -9.19 18.82
C LEU A 248 -1.47 -8.48 20.14
N THR A 249 -2.75 -8.32 20.47
CA THR A 249 -3.21 -7.55 21.63
C THR A 249 -4.27 -8.31 22.43
N GLU A 250 -4.56 -7.83 23.63
CA GLU A 250 -5.67 -8.29 24.47
C GLU A 250 -6.96 -7.45 24.28
N GLN A 251 -6.97 -6.57 23.26
CA GLN A 251 -8.07 -5.65 23.05
C GLN A 251 -9.33 -6.38 22.58
N LYS A 252 -10.43 -6.20 23.30
CA LYS A 252 -11.73 -6.76 22.93
C LYS A 252 -12.39 -5.95 21.81
N PHE A 253 -13.09 -6.65 20.94
CA PHE A 253 -13.89 -6.10 19.86
C PHE A 253 -15.33 -5.86 20.34
N LEU A 254 -15.93 -4.79 19.83
CA LEU A 254 -17.32 -4.45 20.12
C LEU A 254 -18.28 -5.47 19.49
N ASP A 255 -19.32 -5.86 20.23
CA ASP A 255 -20.46 -6.63 19.73
C ASP A 255 -21.51 -5.70 19.08
N SER A 256 -22.66 -6.26 18.69
CA SER A 256 -23.79 -5.50 18.13
C SER A 256 -24.40 -4.47 19.09
N ASN A 257 -24.13 -4.57 20.39
CA ASN A 257 -24.59 -3.65 21.43
C ASN A 257 -23.51 -2.63 21.82
N ASN A 258 -22.39 -2.57 21.07
CA ASN A 258 -21.22 -1.76 21.39
C ASN A 258 -20.55 -2.12 22.73
N THR A 259 -20.61 -3.39 23.13
CA THR A 259 -19.93 -3.90 24.33
C THR A 259 -18.63 -4.58 23.93
N PRO A 260 -17.47 -4.25 24.54
CA PRO A 260 -16.16 -4.82 24.20
C PRO A 260 -16.00 -6.23 24.80
N VAL A 261 -16.61 -7.24 24.17
CA VAL A 261 -16.64 -8.62 24.69
C VAL A 261 -16.02 -9.65 23.74
N ASN A 262 -15.90 -9.33 22.45
CA ASN A 262 -15.44 -10.30 21.46
C ASN A 262 -13.91 -10.40 21.48
N GLU A 263 -13.36 -11.61 21.48
CA GLU A 263 -11.91 -11.86 21.41
C GLU A 263 -11.32 -11.63 20.02
N LYS A 264 -12.17 -11.68 19.00
CA LYS A 264 -11.80 -11.60 17.59
C LYS A 264 -12.89 -10.88 16.80
N PRO A 265 -12.58 -10.36 15.60
CA PRO A 265 -13.58 -9.78 14.72
C PRO A 265 -14.72 -10.76 14.41
N GLU A 266 -15.97 -10.28 14.40
CA GLU A 266 -17.14 -11.11 14.04
C GLU A 266 -17.06 -11.73 12.64
N SER A 267 -16.34 -11.08 11.73
CA SER A 267 -16.01 -11.66 10.43
C SER A 267 -14.56 -12.16 10.45
N ASP A 268 -14.39 -13.46 10.70
CA ASP A 268 -13.09 -14.17 10.76
C ASP A 268 -12.33 -14.22 9.41
N GLN A 269 -12.57 -13.31 8.47
CA GLN A 269 -12.17 -13.49 7.08
C GLN A 269 -11.29 -12.35 6.58
N LEU A 270 -10.12 -12.71 6.05
CA LEU A 270 -9.29 -11.85 5.19
C LEU A 270 -10.06 -11.62 3.87
N ARG A 271 -10.25 -10.36 3.48
CA ARG A 271 -11.20 -9.97 2.41
C ARG A 271 -10.68 -8.82 1.56
N ARG A 272 -10.88 -8.90 0.24
CA ARG A 272 -10.49 -7.86 -0.73
C ARG A 272 -11.72 -7.10 -1.25
N GLY A 273 -11.54 -5.79 -1.45
CA GLY A 273 -12.50 -4.88 -2.08
C GLY A 273 -12.21 -4.63 -3.56
#